data_AF-A0AAD5X9K9-F1
#
_entry.id   AF-A0AAD5X9K9-F1
#
_cell.length_a   1.000
_cell.length_b   1.000
_cell.length_c   1.000
_cell.angle_alpha   90.00
_cell.angle_beta   90.00
_cell.angle_gamma   90.00
#
_symmetry.space_group_name_H-M   'P 1'
#
loop_
_entity.id
_entity.type
_entity.pdbx_description
1 polymer ?
#
loop_
_entity_poly.entity_id
_entity_poly.type
_entity_poly.pdbx_seq_one_letter_code
_entity_poly.pdbx_strand_id
1 'polypeptide(L)'
;MTLADDEVISHNEFNKYLAMISGNSVNSASLFDNISGSTIIDLLELKKQSWKAYYEAYPGGCSKLNASTSPTGTTYSLATNPFLAFSTISSNPTRCKLITNDKAFENDVALNSLPNWIFYVPALENSGASGPLVAASMWLQGFLEPLRVNPIFNQ
;
A
#
# COMPACT_ATOMS: atom_id res chain seq x y z
N MET A 1 30.57 7.78 -14.29
CA MET A 1 30.43 7.36 -12.88
C MET A 1 29.04 6.76 -12.78
N THR A 2 28.98 5.44 -12.75
CA THR A 2 27.79 4.64 -13.04
C THR A 2 27.51 3.76 -11.83
N LEU A 3 26.23 3.68 -11.46
CA LEU A 3 25.64 2.69 -10.55
C LEU A 3 26.05 2.81 -9.06
N ALA A 4 25.44 3.76 -8.38
CA ALA A 4 25.20 3.66 -6.95
C ALA A 4 23.87 4.36 -6.67
N ASP A 5 22.73 3.68 -6.84
CA ASP A 5 21.46 4.23 -6.36
C ASP A 5 20.32 3.22 -6.14
N ASP A 6 20.33 2.01 -6.71
CA ASP A 6 19.19 1.10 -6.49
C ASP A 6 19.09 0.56 -5.05
N GLU A 7 20.21 0.38 -4.34
CA GLU A 7 20.20 -0.23 -3.00
C GLU A 7 19.87 0.79 -1.89
N VAL A 8 20.32 2.04 -2.04
CA VAL A 8 20.09 3.15 -1.07
C VAL A 8 18.67 3.72 -1.20
N ILE A 9 18.10 3.74 -2.42
CA ILE A 9 16.72 4.19 -2.64
C ILE A 9 15.71 3.23 -2.00
N SER A 10 15.94 1.91 -2.05
CA SER A 10 15.03 0.91 -1.48
C SER A 10 14.86 1.04 0.05
N HIS A 11 15.95 1.33 0.76
CA HIS A 11 15.93 1.48 2.22
C HIS A 11 15.32 2.82 2.64
N ASN A 12 15.52 3.87 1.84
CA ASN A 12 14.97 5.20 2.11
C ASN A 12 13.45 5.27 1.86
N GLU A 13 12.96 4.68 0.76
CA GLU A 13 11.54 4.69 0.40
C GLU A 13 10.68 3.93 1.42
N PHE A 14 11.09 2.72 1.83
CA PHE A 14 10.34 1.93 2.81
C PHE A 14 10.21 2.66 4.16
N ASN A 15 11.29 3.30 4.61
CA ASN A 15 11.31 4.11 5.82
C ASN A 15 10.29 5.26 5.78
N LYS A 16 10.06 5.89 4.61
CA LYS A 16 9.02 6.92 4.45
C LYS A 16 7.62 6.34 4.63
N TYR A 17 7.35 5.16 4.07
CA TYR A 17 6.08 4.45 4.26
C TYR A 17 5.85 4.08 5.73
N LEU A 18 6.89 3.59 6.42
CA LEU A 18 6.82 3.31 7.85
C LEU A 18 6.53 4.57 8.65
N ALA A 19 7.22 5.67 8.34
CA ALA A 19 7.00 6.95 9.00
C ALA A 19 5.59 7.50 8.77
N MET A 20 5.04 7.34 7.56
CA MET A 20 3.70 7.79 7.22
C MET A 20 2.62 7.12 8.07
N ILE A 21 2.72 5.80 8.34
CA ILE A 21 1.70 5.11 9.13
C ILE A 21 1.99 5.11 10.63
N SER A 22 3.24 5.31 11.06
CA SER A 22 3.62 5.31 12.49
C SER A 22 3.71 6.70 13.12
N GLY A 23 3.85 7.75 12.30
CA GLY A 23 4.09 9.11 12.77
C GLY A 23 5.49 9.33 13.34
N ASN A 24 6.42 8.38 13.20
CA ASN A 24 7.78 8.45 13.73
C ASN A 24 8.82 8.33 12.62
N SER A 25 9.95 9.02 12.76
CA SER A 25 11.09 8.80 11.87
C SER A 25 11.66 7.39 12.06
N VAL A 26 11.77 6.64 10.97
CA VAL A 26 12.41 5.31 10.94
C VAL A 26 13.60 5.38 10.00
N ASN A 27 14.79 5.00 10.48
CA ASN A 27 16.04 5.29 9.76
C ASN A 27 16.77 4.04 9.26
N SER A 28 16.41 2.85 9.76
CA SER A 28 17.19 1.63 9.55
C SER A 28 16.35 0.35 9.54
N ALA A 29 15.10 0.42 9.09
CA ALA A 29 14.23 -0.76 9.06
C ALA A 29 14.46 -1.61 7.80
N SER A 30 14.55 -2.92 8.00
CA SER A 30 14.54 -3.91 6.93
C SER A 30 13.10 -4.30 6.56
N LEU A 31 12.91 -4.72 5.31
CA LEU A 31 11.60 -5.15 4.76
C LEU A 31 10.93 -6.27 5.58
N PHE A 32 11.73 -7.10 6.24
CA PHE A 32 11.27 -8.27 6.99
C PHE A 32 11.26 -8.06 8.50
N ASP A 33 11.55 -6.84 8.96
CA ASP A 33 11.50 -6.52 10.38
C ASP A 33 10.09 -6.71 10.94
N ASN A 34 10.03 -7.06 12.22
CA ASN A 34 8.79 -7.11 12.99
C ASN A 34 8.84 -5.99 14.02
N ILE A 35 8.49 -4.80 13.58
CA ILE A 35 8.47 -3.59 14.39
C ILE A 35 7.35 -3.71 15.42
N SER A 36 7.69 -3.43 16.68
CA SER A 36 6.72 -3.17 17.74
C SER A 36 6.42 -1.68 17.76
N GLY A 37 5.15 -1.30 17.67
CA GLY A 37 4.76 0.10 17.62
C GLY A 37 3.29 0.27 17.27
N SER A 38 2.74 1.40 17.70
CA SER A 38 1.42 1.83 17.28
C SER A 38 1.50 2.53 15.93
N THR A 39 0.42 2.45 15.17
CA THR A 39 0.25 3.08 13.88
C THR A 39 -1.08 3.85 13.85
N ILE A 40 -1.35 4.55 12.75
CA ILE A 40 -2.65 5.16 12.47
C ILE A 40 -3.80 4.14 12.57
N ILE A 41 -3.54 2.85 12.33
CA ILE A 41 -4.53 1.79 12.47
C ILE A 41 -5.06 1.68 13.89
N ASP A 42 -4.19 1.79 14.89
CA ASP A 42 -4.62 1.74 16.29
C ASP A 42 -5.52 2.93 16.64
N LEU A 43 -5.25 4.11 16.07
CA LEU A 43 -6.07 5.31 16.24
C LEU A 43 -7.43 5.19 15.53
N LEU A 44 -7.44 4.66 14.31
CA LEU A 44 -8.67 4.43 13.54
C LEU A 44 -9.60 3.45 14.27
N GLU A 45 -9.06 2.31 14.73
CA GLU A 45 -9.83 1.31 15.47
C GLU A 45 -10.32 1.83 16.82
N LEU A 46 -9.51 2.60 17.55
CA LEU A 46 -9.92 3.28 18.78
C LEU A 46 -11.13 4.21 18.55
N LYS A 47 -11.19 4.84 17.37
CA LYS A 47 -12.30 5.71 16.94
C LYS A 47 -13.40 4.98 16.18
N LYS A 48 -13.34 3.63 16.11
CA LYS A 48 -14.28 2.79 15.37
C LYS A 48 -14.41 3.19 13.89
N GLN A 49 -13.34 3.71 13.31
CA GLN A 49 -13.25 3.99 11.88
C GLN A 49 -12.75 2.73 11.16
N SER A 50 -13.48 2.33 10.12
CA SER A 50 -13.07 1.21 9.28
C SER A 50 -11.90 1.61 8.40
N TRP A 51 -11.01 0.64 8.10
CA TRP A 51 -9.82 0.87 7.30
C TRP A 51 -9.54 -0.32 6.39
N LYS A 52 -8.88 -0.07 5.26
CA LYS A 52 -8.34 -1.12 4.39
C LYS A 52 -7.17 -0.57 3.59
N ALA A 53 -6.18 -1.42 3.33
CA ALA A 53 -5.03 -1.10 2.50
C ALA A 53 -5.06 -1.96 1.24
N TYR A 54 -4.96 -1.33 0.08
CA TYR A 54 -5.04 -1.94 -1.24
C TYR A 54 -3.72 -1.73 -1.97
N TYR A 55 -3.17 -2.81 -2.48
CA TYR A 55 -1.92 -2.84 -3.21
C TYR A 55 -2.14 -3.52 -4.55
N GLU A 56 -1.92 -2.80 -5.64
CA GLU A 56 -2.06 -3.40 -6.97
C GLU A 56 -1.11 -4.59 -7.14
N ALA A 57 -1.60 -5.67 -7.74
CA ALA A 57 -0.87 -6.93 -7.93
C ALA A 57 -0.45 -7.66 -6.64
N TYR A 58 -0.94 -7.24 -5.47
CA TYR A 58 -0.65 -7.95 -4.23
C TYR A 58 -1.32 -9.34 -4.21
N PRO A 59 -0.57 -10.41 -3.89
CA PRO A 59 -1.11 -11.77 -3.90
C PRO A 59 -2.10 -12.04 -2.75
N GLY A 60 -2.22 -11.13 -1.77
CA GLY A 60 -3.11 -11.31 -0.63
C GLY A 60 -2.53 -12.25 0.44
N GLY A 61 -3.39 -12.64 1.39
CA GLY A 61 -3.08 -13.70 2.35
C GLY A 61 -1.93 -13.39 3.31
N CYS A 62 -1.72 -12.11 3.67
CA CYS A 62 -0.62 -11.69 4.55
C CYS A 62 0.78 -12.01 4.02
N SER A 63 0.91 -12.17 2.71
CA SER A 63 2.16 -12.52 2.05
C SER A 63 3.23 -11.46 2.26
N LYS A 64 4.36 -11.86 2.85
CA LYS A 64 5.60 -11.06 2.89
C LYS A 64 6.52 -11.39 1.71
N LEU A 65 5.99 -11.80 0.56
CA LEU A 65 6.82 -11.94 -0.65
C LEU A 65 7.43 -10.58 -1.00
N ASN A 66 8.73 -10.56 -1.32
CA ASN A 66 9.44 -9.33 -1.65
C ASN A 66 8.77 -8.60 -2.84
N ALA A 67 8.36 -9.36 -3.85
CA ALA A 67 7.59 -8.85 -4.97
C ALA A 67 6.62 -9.91 -5.51
N SER A 68 5.61 -9.46 -6.26
CA SER A 68 4.71 -10.33 -7.02
C SER A 68 4.27 -9.62 -8.29
N THR A 69 4.36 -10.30 -9.43
CA THR A 69 3.98 -9.73 -10.72
C THR A 69 2.68 -10.36 -11.20
N SER A 70 1.72 -9.50 -11.58
CA SER A 70 0.45 -9.90 -12.15
C SER A 70 0.63 -10.48 -13.56
N PRO A 71 -0.33 -11.26 -14.09
CA PRO A 71 -0.29 -11.72 -15.47
C PRO A 71 -0.25 -10.60 -16.51
N THR A 72 -0.70 -9.39 -16.14
CA THR A 72 -0.67 -8.18 -16.98
C THR A 72 0.66 -7.43 -16.91
N GLY A 73 1.64 -7.94 -16.14
CA GLY A 73 2.99 -7.39 -16.07
C GLY A 73 3.20 -6.28 -15.05
N THR A 74 2.23 -6.03 -14.16
CA THR A 74 2.36 -5.04 -13.07
C THR A 74 2.88 -5.71 -11.80
N THR A 75 3.81 -5.07 -11.08
CA THR A 75 4.56 -5.66 -9.98
C THR A 75 4.26 -4.97 -8.65
N TYR A 76 3.79 -5.74 -7.68
CA TYR A 76 3.76 -5.39 -6.26
C TYR A 76 5.17 -5.47 -5.66
N SER A 77 5.50 -4.57 -4.73
CA SER A 77 6.71 -4.64 -3.91
C SER A 77 6.40 -4.50 -2.42
N LEU A 78 6.98 -5.39 -1.60
CA LEU A 78 6.92 -5.32 -0.14
C LEU A 78 7.49 -4.01 0.42
N ALA A 79 8.45 -3.39 -0.29
CA ALA A 79 9.04 -2.10 0.08
C ALA A 79 8.06 -0.92 0.07
N THR A 80 6.85 -1.13 -0.46
CA THR A 80 5.77 -0.12 -0.43
C THR A 80 4.70 -0.43 0.62
N ASN A 81 4.77 -1.59 1.30
CA ASN A 81 3.75 -2.05 2.22
C ASN A 81 4.23 -2.00 3.69
N PRO A 82 4.08 -0.84 4.36
CA PRO A 82 4.59 -0.67 5.72
C PRO A 82 3.82 -1.51 6.74
N PHE A 83 2.55 -1.85 6.47
CA PHE A 83 1.70 -2.55 7.45
C PHE A 83 2.23 -3.95 7.80
N LEU A 84 2.87 -4.62 6.84
CA LEU A 84 3.44 -5.96 7.06
C LEU A 84 4.71 -5.94 7.92
N ALA A 85 5.35 -4.79 8.13
CA ALA A 85 6.46 -4.66 9.07
C ALA A 85 6.01 -4.48 10.53
N PHE A 86 4.77 -4.05 10.79
CA PHE A 86 4.28 -3.89 12.17
C PHE A 86 3.64 -5.18 12.68
N SER A 87 4.23 -5.75 13.73
CA SER A 87 3.75 -6.99 14.37
C SER A 87 2.31 -6.90 14.87
N THR A 88 1.89 -5.71 15.31
CA THR A 88 0.51 -5.41 15.74
C THR A 88 -0.52 -5.55 14.60
N ILE A 89 -0.07 -5.57 13.35
CA ILE A 89 -0.89 -5.77 12.16
C ILE A 89 -0.60 -7.15 11.55
N SER A 90 0.65 -7.44 11.20
CA SER A 90 1.01 -8.69 10.48
C SER A 90 0.70 -9.95 11.26
N SER A 91 0.81 -9.92 12.59
CA SER A 91 0.52 -11.07 13.47
C SER A 91 -0.93 -11.08 13.96
N ASN A 92 -1.75 -10.09 13.60
CA ASN A 92 -3.17 -10.05 13.90
C ASN A 92 -3.97 -10.48 12.65
N PRO A 93 -4.56 -11.69 12.63
CA PRO A 93 -5.24 -12.20 11.43
C PRO A 93 -6.39 -11.32 10.94
N THR A 94 -7.08 -10.60 11.82
CA THR A 94 -8.18 -9.70 11.46
C THR A 94 -7.65 -8.47 10.75
N ARG A 95 -6.61 -7.82 11.32
CA ARG A 95 -5.98 -6.64 10.71
C ARG A 95 -5.29 -6.98 9.41
N CYS A 96 -4.55 -8.08 9.40
CA CYS A 96 -3.76 -8.47 8.24
C CYS A 96 -4.63 -8.84 7.02
N LYS A 97 -5.83 -9.38 7.22
CA LYS A 97 -6.82 -9.61 6.14
C LYS A 97 -7.33 -8.31 5.49
N LEU A 98 -7.16 -7.15 6.13
CA LEU A 98 -7.50 -5.84 5.57
C LEU A 98 -6.41 -5.29 4.66
N ILE A 99 -5.28 -5.98 4.52
CA ILE A 99 -4.26 -5.72 3.51
C ILE A 99 -4.59 -6.60 2.31
N THR A 100 -4.99 -5.98 1.20
CA THR A 100 -5.57 -6.66 0.05
C THR A 100 -5.11 -6.03 -1.26
N ASN A 101 -5.78 -6.34 -2.37
CA ASN A 101 -5.37 -5.95 -3.72
C ASN A 101 -6.40 -5.09 -4.47
N ASP A 102 -6.01 -4.66 -5.66
CA ASP A 102 -6.80 -3.88 -6.61
C ASP A 102 -8.19 -4.48 -6.89
N LYS A 103 -8.29 -5.79 -7.09
CA LYS A 103 -9.60 -6.46 -7.29
C LYS A 103 -10.53 -6.32 -6.09
N ALA A 104 -9.98 -6.35 -4.88
CA ALA A 104 -10.79 -6.11 -3.68
C ALA A 104 -11.25 -4.66 -3.58
N PHE A 105 -10.44 -3.70 -4.05
CA PHE A 105 -10.86 -2.29 -4.15
C PHE A 105 -12.03 -2.14 -5.12
N GLU A 106 -11.91 -2.71 -6.34
CA GLU A 106 -12.97 -2.68 -7.34
C GLU A 106 -14.29 -3.28 -6.80
N ASN A 107 -14.19 -4.42 -6.11
CA ASN A 107 -15.34 -5.04 -5.46
C ASN A 107 -15.95 -4.17 -4.36
N ASP A 108 -15.14 -3.54 -3.50
CA ASP A 108 -15.64 -2.67 -2.44
C ASP A 108 -16.31 -1.40 -3.01
N VAL A 109 -15.80 -0.86 -4.12
CA VAL A 109 -16.44 0.24 -4.86
C VAL A 109 -17.79 -0.22 -5.42
N ALA A 110 -17.83 -1.36 -6.10
CA ALA A 110 -19.04 -1.89 -6.75
C ALA A 110 -20.15 -2.23 -5.73
N LEU A 111 -19.78 -2.68 -4.54
CA LEU A 111 -20.70 -3.06 -3.46
C LEU A 111 -21.05 -1.90 -2.52
N ASN A 112 -20.51 -0.70 -2.74
CA ASN A 112 -20.64 0.44 -1.83
C ASN A 112 -20.23 0.08 -0.38
N SER A 113 -19.12 -0.65 -0.24
CA SER A 113 -18.60 -1.17 1.03
C SER A 113 -17.20 -0.66 1.35
N LEU A 114 -16.83 0.51 0.83
CA LEU A 114 -15.55 1.15 1.08
C LEU A 114 -15.38 1.51 2.57
N PRO A 115 -14.16 1.39 3.11
CA PRO A 115 -13.88 1.79 4.49
C PRO A 115 -13.81 3.32 4.62
N ASN A 116 -13.85 3.81 5.87
CA ASN A 116 -13.70 5.24 6.17
C ASN A 116 -12.30 5.77 5.84
N TRP A 117 -11.28 4.92 5.94
CA TRP A 117 -9.90 5.26 5.60
C TRP A 117 -9.31 4.23 4.63
N ILE A 118 -8.75 4.73 3.53
CA ILE A 118 -8.19 3.93 2.45
C ILE A 118 -6.72 4.26 2.31
N PHE A 119 -5.90 3.22 2.18
CA PHE A 119 -4.53 3.34 1.73
C PHE A 119 -4.38 2.59 0.42
N TYR A 120 -4.11 3.27 -0.68
CA TYR A 120 -3.98 2.65 -1.99
C TYR A 120 -2.57 2.86 -2.54
N VAL A 121 -1.92 1.79 -2.99
CA VAL A 121 -0.60 1.84 -3.61
C VAL A 121 -0.63 1.18 -4.99
N PRO A 122 -0.32 1.92 -6.07
CA PRO A 122 -0.15 1.34 -7.40
C PRO A 122 1.06 0.40 -7.47
N ALA A 123 1.05 -0.47 -8.47
CA ALA A 123 2.21 -1.31 -8.81
C ALA A 123 3.40 -0.45 -9.27
N LEU A 124 4.61 -0.99 -9.25
CA LEU A 124 5.85 -0.24 -9.52
C LEU A 124 5.84 0.50 -10.87
N GLU A 125 5.26 -0.12 -11.89
CA GLU A 125 5.16 0.42 -13.25
C GLU A 125 4.17 1.59 -13.33
N ASN A 126 3.17 1.60 -12.44
CA ASN A 126 2.10 2.59 -12.35
C ASN A 126 2.38 3.68 -11.31
N SER A 127 3.32 3.46 -10.38
CA SER A 127 3.67 4.40 -9.31
C SER A 127 4.69 5.46 -9.73
N GLY A 128 5.35 5.25 -10.88
CA GLY A 128 6.49 6.07 -11.30
C GLY A 128 7.82 5.66 -10.66
N ALA A 129 7.84 4.55 -9.91
CA ALA A 129 9.07 4.01 -9.31
C ALA A 129 9.94 3.27 -10.33
N SER A 130 9.35 2.45 -11.21
CA SER A 130 10.08 1.71 -12.26
C SER A 130 9.63 2.05 -13.69
N GLY A 131 8.42 2.62 -13.84
CA GLY A 131 7.85 3.03 -15.12
C GLY A 131 8.13 4.50 -15.49
N PRO A 132 7.93 4.90 -16.76
CA PRO A 132 8.05 6.29 -17.15
C PRO A 132 6.95 7.15 -16.51
N LEU A 133 7.25 8.41 -16.19
CA LEU A 133 6.30 9.33 -15.54
C LEU A 133 4.97 9.50 -16.29
N VAL A 134 4.99 9.37 -17.63
CA VAL A 134 3.78 9.39 -18.45
C VAL A 134 2.85 8.21 -18.13
N ALA A 135 3.39 7.02 -17.88
CA ALA A 135 2.60 5.85 -17.50
C ALA A 135 1.96 6.07 -16.12
N ALA A 136 2.71 6.58 -15.15
CA ALA A 136 2.17 6.92 -13.83
C ALA A 136 1.08 7.99 -13.90
N SER A 137 1.27 9.01 -14.75
CA SER A 137 0.27 10.07 -14.96
C SER A 137 -1.01 9.55 -15.61
N MET A 138 -0.87 8.70 -16.65
CA MET A 138 -2.01 8.06 -17.31
C MET A 138 -2.75 7.11 -16.36
N TRP A 139 -2.01 6.32 -15.58
CA TRP A 139 -2.59 5.45 -14.56
C TRP A 139 -3.38 6.25 -13.54
N LEU A 140 -2.79 7.31 -12.97
CA LEU A 140 -3.47 8.14 -11.97
C LEU A 140 -4.73 8.78 -12.53
N GLN A 141 -4.69 9.28 -13.77
CA GLN A 141 -5.87 9.82 -14.42
C GLN A 141 -6.96 8.76 -14.61
N GLY A 142 -6.59 7.57 -15.11
CA GLY A 142 -7.50 6.45 -15.31
C GLY A 142 -8.08 5.89 -14.01
N PHE A 143 -7.31 5.93 -12.92
CA PHE A 143 -7.74 5.53 -11.59
C PHE A 143 -8.68 6.58 -10.96
N LEU A 144 -8.31 7.86 -10.98
CA LEU A 144 -8.99 8.90 -10.21
C LEU A 144 -10.26 9.43 -10.89
N GLU A 145 -10.26 9.64 -12.21
CA GLU A 145 -11.39 10.28 -12.89
C GLU A 145 -12.71 9.48 -12.76
N PRO A 146 -12.73 8.13 -12.89
CA PRO A 146 -13.94 7.36 -12.65
C PRO A 146 -14.45 7.47 -11.21
N LEU A 147 -13.55 7.54 -10.21
CA LEU A 147 -13.93 7.68 -8.80
C LEU A 147 -14.54 9.06 -8.53
N ARG A 148 -13.99 10.11 -9.16
CA ARG A 148 -14.47 11.50 -9.00
C ARG A 148 -15.92 11.69 -9.44
N VAL A 149 -16.36 10.98 -10.48
CA VAL A 149 -17.75 11.06 -10.96
C VAL A 149 -18.68 10.02 -10.32
N ASN A 150 -18.14 9.10 -9.53
CA ASN A 150 -18.93 8.09 -8.83
C ASN A 150 -19.60 8.73 -7.59
N PRO A 151 -20.95 8.68 -7.46
CA PRO A 151 -21.67 9.29 -6.35
C PRO A 151 -21.23 8.83 -4.96
N ILE A 152 -20.67 7.62 -4.84
CA ILE A 152 -20.18 7.08 -3.55
C ILE A 152 -19.08 7.98 -2.95
N PHE A 153 -18.29 8.66 -3.78
CA PHE A 153 -17.19 9.52 -3.35
C PHE A 153 -17.56 11.01 -3.23
N ASN A 154 -18.81 11.38 -3.55
CA ASN A 154 -19.30 12.76 -3.54
C ASN A 154 -20.36 12.99 -2.44
N GLN A 155 -20.19 12.36 -1.28
CA GLN A 155 -21.11 12.42 -0.15
C GLN A 155 -20.76 13.52 0.85
#